data_AF-A0A9D9CZP9-F1
#
_entry.id   AF-A0A9D9CZP9-F1
#
_cell.length_a   1.000
_cell.length_b   1.000
_cell.length_c   1.000
_cell.angle_alpha   90.00
_cell.angle_beta   90.00
_cell.angle_gamma   90.00
#
_symmetry.space_group_name_H-M   'P 1'
#
loop_
_entity.id
_entity.type
_entity.pdbx_description
1 polymer ?
#
loop_
_entity_poly.entity_id
_entity_poly.type
_entity_poly.pdbx_seq_one_letter_code
_entity_poly.pdbx_strand_id
1 'polypeptide(L)'
;MATIDSKIPKGPLAQKWTNYKNHQKLVNPANKRKLDIIVVGTGLAGASAAASLGALGFNVLNFCIQDSPRRAHSIAAQGGINAAKNYQNDGDSVYRLFYDTIKGGDYRAREANVYRLAEVSNSIIDQCVAQGVPFAREYGGLLDNRSFGGAQVSRTFYAKGQTGQQLLLGAYSALSRQVNKGTVKLYTRYEMLDVVIIEGRARGIIARNLVTGKIERFFGHAVVIGTGGYGNTYFLSTNAMGSNGSAAMQIYRKGAYFANPCYAQIHPTCIPVHGDIQSKLTLMSESLRKDGRIWVPKKLEDAKAIQEGRKTANDIPDEDRDFYL
;
A
#
# COMPACT_ATOMS: atom_id res chain seq x y z
N MET A 1 -22.65 -8.79 -21.84
CA MET A 1 -21.68 -8.73 -20.73
C MET A 1 -20.28 -8.58 -21.33
N ALA A 2 -19.44 -7.70 -20.80
CA ALA A 2 -18.07 -7.60 -21.25
C ALA A 2 -17.27 -8.82 -20.75
N THR A 3 -16.51 -9.47 -21.62
CA THR A 3 -15.64 -10.60 -21.26
C THR A 3 -14.43 -10.07 -20.49
N ILE A 4 -14.33 -10.39 -19.19
CA ILE A 4 -13.21 -10.00 -18.35
C ILE A 4 -12.12 -11.08 -18.42
N ASP A 5 -10.97 -10.73 -18.99
CA ASP A 5 -9.77 -11.56 -18.97
C ASP A 5 -8.88 -11.15 -17.78
N SER A 6 -8.74 -12.05 -16.80
CA SER A 6 -7.93 -11.81 -15.61
C SER A 6 -6.43 -11.93 -15.85
N LYS A 7 -6.01 -12.50 -17.00
CA LYS A 7 -4.61 -12.76 -17.36
C LYS A 7 -3.79 -13.49 -16.29
N ILE A 8 -4.45 -14.31 -15.46
CA ILE A 8 -3.75 -15.11 -14.45
C ILE A 8 -2.97 -16.25 -15.11
N PRO A 9 -1.82 -16.66 -14.56
CA PRO A 9 -1.08 -17.79 -15.11
C PRO A 9 -1.86 -19.12 -15.06
N LYS A 10 -1.53 -20.01 -15.99
CA LYS A 10 -2.10 -21.36 -16.08
C LYS A 10 -1.54 -22.29 -14.99
N GLY A 11 -2.25 -23.40 -14.76
CA GLY A 11 -1.86 -24.46 -13.82
C GLY A 11 -2.49 -24.34 -12.43
N PRO A 12 -2.18 -25.30 -11.53
CA PRO A 12 -2.67 -25.34 -10.15
C PRO A 12 -2.29 -24.08 -9.37
N LEU A 13 -3.14 -23.65 -8.43
CA LEU A 13 -2.99 -22.39 -7.69
C LEU A 13 -1.57 -22.18 -7.16
N ALA A 14 -1.03 -23.18 -6.44
CA ALA A 14 0.30 -23.12 -5.84
C ALA A 14 1.45 -22.99 -6.84
N GLN A 15 1.22 -23.39 -8.09
CA GLN A 15 2.25 -23.43 -9.15
C GLN A 15 2.08 -22.32 -10.19
N LYS A 16 0.94 -21.59 -10.21
CA LYS A 16 0.62 -20.57 -11.23
C LYS A 16 1.79 -19.61 -11.50
N TRP A 17 2.33 -19.01 -10.44
CA TRP A 17 3.38 -17.99 -10.59
C TRP A 17 4.77 -18.55 -10.80
N THR A 18 5.04 -19.77 -10.32
CA THR A 18 6.23 -20.54 -10.72
C THR A 18 6.19 -20.85 -12.21
N ASN A 19 5.05 -21.31 -12.72
CA ASN A 19 4.85 -21.56 -14.15
C ASN A 19 5.03 -20.27 -14.96
N TYR A 20 4.51 -19.13 -14.50
CA TYR A 20 4.75 -17.84 -15.15
C TYR A 20 6.24 -17.49 -15.21
N LYS A 21 6.95 -17.57 -14.07
CA LYS A 21 8.39 -17.27 -14.00
C LYS A 21 9.21 -18.14 -14.98
N ASN A 22 8.84 -19.42 -15.11
CA ASN A 22 9.56 -20.38 -15.94
C ASN A 22 9.34 -20.18 -17.46
N HIS A 23 8.19 -19.63 -17.87
CA HIS A 23 7.80 -19.57 -19.29
C HIS A 23 7.60 -18.15 -19.84
N GLN A 24 7.75 -17.11 -19.01
CA GLN A 24 7.63 -15.73 -19.47
C GLN A 24 8.69 -15.39 -20.53
N LYS A 25 8.30 -14.60 -21.53
CA LYS A 25 9.24 -14.07 -22.52
C LYS A 25 10.15 -13.05 -21.84
N LEU A 26 11.46 -13.25 -21.97
CA LEU A 26 12.46 -12.34 -21.41
C LEU A 26 12.81 -11.24 -22.42
N VAL A 27 13.07 -10.04 -21.91
CA VAL A 27 13.64 -8.95 -22.70
C VAL A 27 15.15 -8.95 -22.47
N ASN A 28 15.94 -9.03 -23.54
CA ASN A 28 17.39 -8.93 -23.47
C ASN A 28 17.80 -7.60 -22.79
N PRO A 29 18.77 -7.60 -21.85
CA PRO A 29 19.28 -6.38 -21.20
C PRO A 29 19.58 -5.21 -22.14
N ALA A 30 20.14 -5.44 -23.34
CA ALA A 30 20.41 -4.40 -24.32
C ALA A 30 19.13 -3.73 -24.87
N ASN A 31 18.06 -4.51 -24.99
CA ASN A 31 16.76 -4.01 -25.47
C ASN A 31 15.99 -3.26 -24.38
N LYS A 32 16.21 -3.56 -23.09
CA LYS A 32 15.54 -2.86 -21.98
C LYS A 32 15.82 -1.35 -22.01
N ARG A 33 17.04 -0.96 -22.37
CA ARG A 33 17.48 0.45 -22.48
C ARG A 33 16.80 1.23 -23.60
N LYS A 34 16.10 0.54 -24.51
CA LYS A 34 15.32 1.14 -25.59
C LYS A 34 13.83 1.29 -25.23
N LEU A 35 13.44 0.83 -24.04
CA LEU A 35 12.05 0.80 -23.61
C LEU A 35 11.83 1.77 -22.46
N ASP A 36 11.08 2.83 -22.74
CA ASP A 36 10.58 3.76 -21.73
C ASP A 36 9.38 3.20 -20.97
N ILE A 37 9.39 3.33 -19.65
CA ILE A 37 8.29 2.96 -18.76
C ILE A 37 7.91 4.19 -17.93
N ILE A 38 6.63 4.54 -17.95
CA ILE A 38 6.09 5.56 -17.05
C ILE A 38 5.62 4.89 -15.77
N VAL A 39 6.01 5.45 -14.62
CA VAL A 39 5.48 5.08 -13.30
C VAL A 39 4.84 6.33 -12.69
N VAL A 40 3.56 6.26 -12.32
CA VAL A 40 2.84 7.36 -11.68
C VAL A 40 2.62 7.02 -10.21
N GLY A 41 3.27 7.75 -9.32
CA GLY A 41 3.24 7.56 -7.88
C GLY A 41 4.60 7.17 -7.31
N THR A 42 4.91 7.67 -6.12
CA THR A 42 6.20 7.47 -5.43
C THR A 42 6.04 6.87 -4.02
N GLY A 43 4.86 6.33 -3.70
CA GLY A 43 4.67 5.49 -2.51
C GLY A 43 5.37 4.15 -2.63
N LEU A 44 5.18 3.25 -1.65
CA LEU A 44 5.86 1.95 -1.62
C LEU A 44 5.74 1.15 -2.93
N ALA A 45 4.56 1.16 -3.56
CA ALA A 45 4.34 0.49 -4.84
C ALA A 45 5.13 1.16 -5.99
N GLY A 46 4.94 2.47 -6.19
CA GLY A 46 5.52 3.18 -7.33
C GLY A 46 7.04 3.39 -7.20
N ALA A 47 7.55 3.74 -6.03
CA ALA A 47 8.99 3.86 -5.79
C ALA A 47 9.70 2.52 -5.96
N SER A 48 9.17 1.43 -5.41
CA SER A 48 9.74 0.09 -5.59
C SER A 48 9.69 -0.36 -7.05
N ALA A 49 8.57 -0.13 -7.75
CA ALA A 49 8.45 -0.46 -9.18
C ALA A 49 9.48 0.32 -10.02
N ALA A 50 9.56 1.63 -9.84
CA ALA A 50 10.51 2.48 -10.56
C ALA A 50 11.97 2.10 -10.27
N ALA A 51 12.30 1.84 -9.00
CA ALA A 51 13.64 1.42 -8.60
C ALA A 51 14.03 0.06 -9.20
N SER A 52 13.13 -0.93 -9.14
CA SER A 52 13.37 -2.27 -9.71
C SER A 52 13.48 -2.24 -11.24
N LEU A 53 12.59 -1.51 -11.93
CA LEU A 53 12.64 -1.38 -13.39
C LEU A 53 13.90 -0.62 -13.85
N GLY A 54 14.26 0.47 -13.16
CA GLY A 54 15.51 1.19 -13.43
C GLY A 54 16.74 0.30 -13.19
N ALA A 55 16.74 -0.50 -12.12
CA ALA A 55 17.83 -1.45 -11.84
C ALA A 55 17.94 -2.56 -12.90
N LEU A 56 16.82 -2.95 -13.51
CA LEU A 56 16.80 -3.89 -14.63
C LEU A 56 17.31 -3.29 -15.94
N GLY A 57 17.49 -1.97 -16.02
CA GLY A 57 18.03 -1.26 -17.18
C GLY A 57 16.99 -0.64 -18.12
N PHE A 58 15.73 -0.52 -17.68
CA PHE A 58 14.72 0.25 -18.41
C PHE A 58 14.92 1.75 -18.20
N ASN A 59 14.45 2.57 -19.15
CA ASN A 59 14.37 4.02 -18.97
C ASN A 59 13.05 4.33 -18.25
N VAL A 60 13.11 4.84 -17.03
CA VAL A 60 11.90 5.06 -16.22
C VAL A 60 11.62 6.54 -16.05
N LEU A 61 10.40 6.97 -16.39
CA LEU A 61 9.89 8.30 -16.07
C LEU A 61 8.95 8.17 -14.86
N ASN A 62 9.37 8.64 -13.70
CA ASN A 62 8.60 8.49 -12.46
C ASN A 62 7.98 9.82 -12.02
N PHE A 63 6.67 9.85 -11.75
CA PHE A 63 5.90 11.08 -11.50
C PHE A 63 5.28 11.09 -10.10
N CYS A 64 5.24 12.25 -9.44
CA CYS A 64 4.44 12.43 -8.24
C CYS A 64 3.98 13.87 -8.02
N ILE A 65 2.82 14.02 -7.37
CA ILE A 65 2.26 15.33 -7.01
C ILE A 65 3.03 16.00 -5.86
N GLN A 66 3.67 15.19 -5.01
CA GLN A 66 4.45 15.69 -3.88
C GLN A 66 5.72 16.40 -4.37
N ASP A 67 6.20 17.33 -3.55
CA ASP A 67 7.50 17.98 -3.72
C ASP A 67 8.67 17.01 -3.55
N SER A 68 8.47 15.95 -2.75
CA SER A 68 9.46 14.91 -2.53
C SER A 68 8.81 13.52 -2.48
N PRO A 69 9.42 12.49 -3.11
CA PRO A 69 8.90 11.11 -3.09
C PRO A 69 8.64 10.56 -1.68
N ARG A 70 9.44 10.98 -0.68
CA ARG A 70 9.31 10.57 0.72
C ARG A 70 8.01 11.03 1.40
N ARG A 71 7.21 11.90 0.76
CA ARG A 71 5.95 12.42 1.31
C ARG A 71 4.71 11.66 0.85
N ALA A 72 4.87 10.55 0.14
CA ALA A 72 3.77 9.66 -0.18
C ALA A 72 3.12 9.07 1.09
N HIS A 73 1.81 8.82 1.05
CA HIS A 73 1.04 8.42 2.25
C HIS A 73 1.55 7.14 2.93
N SER A 74 2.27 6.28 2.20
CA SER A 74 2.93 5.10 2.78
C SER A 74 3.79 5.40 4.02
N ILE A 75 4.32 6.62 4.16
CA ILE A 75 5.09 7.06 5.33
C ILE A 75 4.31 6.98 6.65
N ALA A 76 2.97 7.07 6.58
CA ALA A 76 2.09 7.16 7.74
C ALA A 76 1.71 5.80 8.33
N ALA A 77 2.05 4.67 7.69
CA ALA A 77 1.72 3.36 8.21
C ALA A 77 2.53 3.05 9.49
N GLN A 78 1.87 2.55 10.53
CA GLN A 78 2.48 2.33 11.85
C GLN A 78 2.61 0.82 12.17
N GLY A 79 1.52 0.07 11.96
CA GLY A 79 1.32 -1.30 12.44
C GLY A 79 2.33 -2.35 11.95
N GLY A 80 2.74 -2.33 10.69
CA GLY A 80 3.76 -3.25 10.20
C GLY A 80 3.47 -3.82 8.82
N ILE A 81 4.19 -4.88 8.47
CA ILE A 81 4.04 -5.63 7.22
C ILE A 81 3.99 -7.13 7.53
N ASN A 82 2.99 -7.82 7.00
CA ASN A 82 2.84 -9.26 7.18
C ASN A 82 3.68 -10.04 6.16
N ALA A 83 4.37 -11.09 6.63
CA ALA A 83 5.01 -12.06 5.76
C ALA A 83 5.05 -13.44 6.39
N ALA A 84 4.99 -14.49 5.56
CA ALA A 84 4.97 -15.88 5.99
C ALA A 84 6.35 -16.41 6.41
N LYS A 85 7.15 -15.57 7.08
CA LYS A 85 8.54 -15.86 7.43
C LYS A 85 8.61 -16.24 8.91
N ASN A 86 8.64 -17.54 9.15
CA ASN A 86 8.47 -18.14 10.46
C ASN A 86 9.79 -18.21 11.26
N TYR A 87 10.24 -17.09 11.83
CA TYR A 87 11.40 -17.09 12.74
C TYR A 87 11.08 -17.69 14.11
N GLN A 88 9.85 -17.48 14.59
CA GLN A 88 9.40 -17.88 15.92
C GLN A 88 9.01 -19.36 16.02
N ASN A 89 9.02 -20.08 14.89
CA ASN A 89 8.59 -21.48 14.76
C ASN A 89 7.15 -21.74 15.25
N ASP A 90 6.23 -20.79 15.06
CA ASP A 90 4.82 -20.87 15.48
C ASP A 90 3.91 -21.59 14.46
N GLY A 91 4.52 -22.27 13.49
CA GLY A 91 3.85 -22.98 12.40
C GLY A 91 3.34 -22.09 11.24
N ASP A 92 3.78 -20.83 11.14
CA ASP A 92 3.42 -19.99 9.99
C ASP A 92 3.91 -20.58 8.65
N SER A 93 3.14 -20.33 7.59
CA SER A 93 3.41 -20.82 6.24
C SER A 93 2.75 -19.96 5.16
N VAL A 94 3.21 -20.11 3.92
CA VAL A 94 2.60 -19.46 2.74
C VAL A 94 1.11 -19.76 2.67
N TYR A 95 0.70 -21.00 2.94
CA TYR A 95 -0.71 -21.38 2.91
C TYR A 95 -1.53 -20.68 3.99
N ARG A 96 -1.02 -20.55 5.22
CA ARG A 96 -1.74 -19.86 6.30
C ARG A 96 -1.93 -18.39 5.99
N LEU A 97 -0.88 -17.68 5.53
CA LEU A 97 -1.02 -16.28 5.11
C LEU A 97 -2.00 -16.13 3.94
N PHE A 98 -1.96 -17.03 2.97
CA PHE A 98 -2.94 -17.09 1.88
C PHE A 98 -4.37 -17.26 2.41
N TYR A 99 -4.60 -18.27 3.25
CA TYR A 99 -5.91 -18.61 3.79
C TYR A 99 -6.51 -17.47 4.63
N ASP A 100 -5.71 -16.90 5.54
CA ASP A 100 -6.15 -15.77 6.37
C ASP A 100 -6.50 -14.55 5.52
N THR A 101 -5.78 -14.32 4.42
CA THR A 101 -6.07 -13.22 3.50
C THR A 101 -7.34 -13.47 2.68
N ILE A 102 -7.60 -14.71 2.27
CA ILE A 102 -8.86 -15.08 1.59
C ILE A 102 -10.06 -14.94 2.52
N LYS A 103 -9.95 -15.49 3.73
CA LYS A 103 -11.00 -15.39 4.75
C LYS A 103 -11.25 -13.94 5.15
N GLY A 104 -10.19 -13.16 5.40
CA GLY A 104 -10.28 -11.73 5.74
C GLY A 104 -10.82 -10.86 4.60
N GLY A 105 -10.62 -11.28 3.35
CA GLY A 105 -11.24 -10.68 2.17
C GLY A 105 -12.67 -11.14 1.90
N ASP A 106 -13.31 -11.82 2.86
CA ASP A 106 -14.66 -12.41 2.76
C ASP A 106 -14.85 -13.20 1.45
N TYR A 107 -13.83 -14.01 1.11
CA TYR A 107 -13.75 -14.86 -0.08
C TYR A 107 -13.95 -14.13 -1.43
N ARG A 108 -13.78 -12.81 -1.47
CA ARG A 108 -13.90 -11.98 -2.68
C ARG A 108 -12.56 -11.61 -3.32
N ALA A 109 -11.45 -11.92 -2.65
CA ALA A 109 -10.12 -11.67 -3.17
C ALA A 109 -9.74 -12.69 -4.24
N ARG A 110 -8.95 -12.26 -5.24
CA ARG A 110 -8.49 -13.13 -6.34
C ARG A 110 -7.42 -14.10 -5.83
N GLU A 111 -7.74 -15.39 -5.76
CA GLU A 111 -6.92 -16.41 -5.09
C GLU A 111 -5.51 -16.50 -5.68
N ALA A 112 -5.40 -16.48 -7.01
CA ALA A 112 -4.10 -16.51 -7.68
C ALA A 112 -3.19 -15.37 -7.21
N ASN A 113 -3.72 -14.16 -7.06
CA ASN A 113 -2.93 -12.98 -6.67
C ASN A 113 -2.61 -12.99 -5.18
N VAL A 114 -3.55 -13.45 -4.35
CA VAL A 114 -3.34 -13.59 -2.91
C VAL A 114 -2.27 -14.65 -2.62
N TYR A 115 -2.29 -15.77 -3.34
CA TYR A 115 -1.26 -16.80 -3.21
C TYR A 115 0.12 -16.25 -3.59
N ARG A 116 0.20 -15.44 -4.64
CA ARG A 116 1.45 -14.74 -5.02
C ARG A 116 1.95 -13.81 -3.94
N LEU A 117 1.05 -13.03 -3.34
CA LEU A 117 1.37 -12.13 -2.24
C LEU A 117 2.01 -12.92 -1.10
N ALA A 118 1.41 -14.04 -0.72
CA ALA A 118 1.95 -14.89 0.33
C ALA A 118 3.32 -15.48 -0.04
N GLU A 119 3.47 -16.03 -1.25
CA GLU A 119 4.73 -16.60 -1.77
C GLU A 119 5.88 -15.57 -1.75
N VAL A 120 5.62 -14.34 -2.17
CA VAL A 120 6.64 -13.29 -2.33
C VAL A 120 6.94 -12.53 -1.03
N SER A 121 6.04 -12.60 -0.05
CA SER A 121 6.14 -11.83 1.20
C SER A 121 7.50 -12.02 1.91
N ASN A 122 8.04 -13.23 1.92
CA ASN A 122 9.35 -13.51 2.54
C ASN A 122 10.49 -12.78 1.84
N SER A 123 10.50 -12.79 0.51
CA SER A 123 11.50 -12.06 -0.30
C SER A 123 11.37 -10.54 -0.14
N ILE A 124 10.18 -10.02 0.14
CA ILE A 124 9.99 -8.59 0.45
C ILE A 124 10.64 -8.23 1.77
N ILE A 125 10.50 -9.06 2.81
CA ILE A 125 11.20 -8.84 4.08
C ILE A 125 12.71 -8.85 3.87
N ASP A 126 13.23 -9.81 3.12
CA ASP A 126 14.67 -9.90 2.79
C ASP A 126 15.16 -8.66 2.05
N GLN A 127 14.39 -8.20 1.07
CA GLN A 127 14.69 -6.98 0.34
C GLN A 127 14.71 -5.75 1.26
N CYS A 128 13.73 -5.61 2.14
CA CYS A 128 13.66 -4.49 3.09
C CYS A 128 14.87 -4.50 4.04
N VAL A 129 15.25 -5.66 4.58
CA VAL A 129 16.47 -5.79 5.40
C VAL A 129 17.71 -5.40 4.62
N ALA A 130 17.85 -5.89 3.37
CA ALA A 130 18.99 -5.57 2.51
C ALA A 130 19.04 -4.07 2.12
N GLN A 131 17.90 -3.38 2.13
CA GLN A 131 17.80 -1.93 1.94
C GLN A 131 18.06 -1.13 3.23
N GLY A 132 18.34 -1.80 4.35
CA GLY A 132 18.63 -1.17 5.63
C GLY A 132 17.39 -0.76 6.43
N VAL A 133 16.21 -1.33 6.15
CA VAL A 133 15.01 -1.09 6.97
C VAL A 133 15.25 -1.66 8.38
N PRO A 134 15.23 -0.84 9.45
CA PRO A 134 15.53 -1.26 10.80
C PRO A 134 14.31 -1.92 11.46
N PHE A 135 13.97 -3.13 11.01
CA PHE A 135 12.98 -3.96 11.70
C PHE A 135 13.43 -4.27 13.14
N ALA A 136 12.45 -4.43 14.03
CA ALA A 136 12.67 -4.91 15.38
C ALA A 136 13.39 -6.27 15.36
N ARG A 137 14.22 -6.48 16.38
CA ARG A 137 15.08 -7.66 16.52
C ARG A 137 14.88 -8.24 17.91
N GLU A 138 14.84 -9.55 17.99
CA GLU A 138 14.94 -10.25 19.28
C GLU A 138 16.39 -10.29 19.77
N TYR A 139 16.62 -10.78 21.00
CA TYR A 139 17.95 -10.84 21.62
C TYR A 139 18.97 -11.61 20.75
N GLY A 140 18.55 -12.68 20.07
CA GLY A 140 19.39 -13.46 19.16
C GLY A 140 19.74 -12.77 17.83
N GLY A 141 19.19 -11.58 17.57
CA GLY A 141 19.46 -10.81 16.35
C GLY A 141 18.62 -11.22 15.14
N LEU A 142 17.72 -12.20 15.27
CA LEU A 142 16.68 -12.45 14.26
C LEU A 142 15.63 -11.34 14.29
N LEU A 143 14.81 -11.28 13.24
CA LEU A 143 13.73 -10.31 13.16
C LEU A 143 12.61 -10.70 14.13
N ASP A 144 12.10 -9.70 14.84
CA ASP A 144 10.98 -9.86 15.76
C ASP A 144 9.64 -9.65 15.04
N ASN A 145 8.61 -10.33 15.53
CA ASN A 145 7.27 -10.33 15.00
C ASN A 145 6.25 -10.03 16.09
N ARG A 146 5.17 -9.33 15.73
CA ARG A 146 4.01 -9.16 16.62
C ARG A 146 2.75 -9.77 16.02
N SER A 147 1.80 -10.07 16.90
CA SER A 147 0.42 -10.33 16.51
C SER A 147 -0.27 -9.01 16.14
N PHE A 148 -1.08 -9.06 15.09
CA PHE A 148 -1.79 -7.93 14.50
C PHE A 148 -2.94 -8.44 13.63
N GLY A 149 -4.07 -7.72 13.55
CA GLY A 149 -5.13 -8.02 12.58
C GLY A 149 -5.88 -9.33 12.79
N GLY A 150 -5.97 -9.81 14.04
CA GLY A 150 -6.71 -11.04 14.37
C GLY A 150 -6.09 -12.35 13.82
N ALA A 151 -4.83 -12.32 13.38
CA ALA A 151 -4.12 -13.51 12.91
C ALA A 151 -3.75 -14.45 14.07
N GLN A 152 -3.85 -15.77 13.83
CA GLN A 152 -3.52 -16.80 14.82
C GLN A 152 -2.02 -16.91 15.11
N VAL A 153 -1.16 -16.45 14.19
CA VAL A 153 0.31 -16.53 14.27
C VAL A 153 0.91 -15.13 14.26
N SER A 154 2.11 -14.98 14.82
CA SER A 154 2.81 -13.70 14.89
C SER A 154 3.67 -13.49 13.65
N ARG A 155 3.11 -12.79 12.65
CA ARG A 155 3.75 -12.63 11.33
C ARG A 155 3.94 -11.18 10.87
N THR A 156 3.66 -10.22 11.75
CA THR A 156 3.78 -8.79 11.44
C THR A 156 5.16 -8.28 11.81
N PHE A 157 5.97 -7.98 10.81
CA PHE A 157 7.27 -7.32 10.96
C PHE A 157 7.07 -5.82 11.14
N TYR A 158 7.81 -5.20 12.07
CA TYR A 158 7.58 -3.81 12.46
C TYR A 158 8.87 -3.07 12.81
N ALA A 159 8.83 -1.74 12.70
CA ALA A 159 9.86 -0.83 13.21
C ALA A 159 9.20 0.13 14.20
N LYS A 160 8.92 -0.40 15.41
CA LYS A 160 8.10 0.26 16.45
C LYS A 160 6.78 0.81 15.85
N GLY A 161 6.48 2.10 16.03
CA GLY A 161 5.31 2.79 15.47
C GLY A 161 5.56 3.47 14.12
N GLN A 162 6.68 3.19 13.45
CA GLN A 162 7.15 3.94 12.27
C GLN A 162 7.44 3.04 11.07
N THR A 163 6.82 1.86 11.00
CA THR A 163 7.16 0.86 9.97
C THR A 163 7.00 1.40 8.55
N GLY A 164 5.91 2.09 8.25
CA GLY A 164 5.66 2.71 6.95
C GLY A 164 6.71 3.76 6.58
N GLN A 165 7.14 4.55 7.56
CA GLN A 165 8.22 5.52 7.37
C GLN A 165 9.52 4.84 6.98
N GLN A 166 9.93 3.81 7.71
CA GLN A 166 11.17 3.09 7.43
C GLN A 166 11.13 2.36 6.10
N LEU A 167 10.01 1.69 5.78
CA LEU A 167 9.81 1.05 4.49
C LEU A 167 9.87 2.05 3.33
N LEU A 168 9.21 3.21 3.46
CA LEU A 168 9.21 4.22 2.40
C LEU A 168 10.61 4.82 2.22
N LEU A 169 11.36 5.05 3.30
CA LEU A 169 12.73 5.54 3.21
C LEU A 169 13.66 4.52 2.52
N GLY A 170 13.48 3.21 2.77
CA GLY A 170 14.17 2.14 2.04
C GLY A 170 13.87 2.16 0.54
N ALA A 171 12.59 2.23 0.17
CA ALA A 171 12.17 2.34 -1.23
C ALA A 171 12.65 3.65 -1.89
N TYR A 172 12.61 4.76 -1.16
CA TYR A 172 13.11 6.05 -1.60
C TYR A 172 14.62 6.04 -1.84
N SER A 173 15.40 5.40 -0.96
CA SER A 173 16.85 5.24 -1.13
C SER A 173 17.17 4.46 -2.40
N ALA A 174 16.47 3.33 -2.61
CA ALA A 174 16.62 2.53 -3.82
C ALA A 174 16.24 3.32 -5.10
N LEU A 175 15.17 4.11 -5.05
CA LEU A 175 14.76 5.00 -6.14
C LEU A 175 15.82 6.08 -6.41
N SER A 176 16.30 6.74 -5.36
CA SER A 176 17.29 7.83 -5.45
C SER A 176 18.61 7.33 -6.05
N ARG A 177 19.02 6.11 -5.72
CA ARG A 177 20.17 5.45 -6.35
C ARG A 177 19.98 5.31 -7.87
N GLN A 178 18.78 4.95 -8.34
CA GLN A 178 18.52 4.83 -9.78
C GLN A 178 18.43 6.20 -10.48
N VAL A 179 17.91 7.21 -9.79
CA VAL A 179 17.95 8.60 -10.28
C VAL A 179 19.39 9.05 -10.46
N ASN A 180 20.26 8.81 -9.47
CA ASN A 180 21.68 9.15 -9.56
C ASN A 180 22.41 8.36 -10.68
N LYS A 181 21.98 7.14 -10.96
CA LYS A 181 22.50 6.32 -12.07
C LYS A 181 21.95 6.72 -13.44
N GLY A 182 20.98 7.64 -13.51
CA GLY A 182 20.36 8.10 -14.76
C GLY A 182 19.35 7.13 -15.38
N THR A 183 19.04 5.99 -14.75
CA THR A 183 18.03 5.03 -15.26
C THR A 183 16.60 5.45 -14.92
N VAL A 184 16.42 6.33 -13.93
CA VAL A 184 15.13 6.91 -13.56
C VAL A 184 15.20 8.43 -13.66
N LYS A 185 14.29 9.05 -14.42
CA LYS A 185 14.05 10.48 -14.39
C LYS A 185 12.84 10.77 -13.51
N LEU A 186 13.05 11.55 -12.45
CA LEU A 186 12.03 11.89 -11.46
C LEU A 186 11.38 13.23 -11.78
N TYR A 187 10.05 13.25 -11.82
CA TYR A 187 9.20 14.42 -12.02
C TYR A 187 8.36 14.66 -10.77
N THR A 188 8.87 15.50 -9.86
CA THR A 188 8.13 15.94 -8.66
C THR A 188 7.24 17.12 -8.97
N ARG A 189 6.15 17.29 -8.21
CA ARG A 189 5.10 18.29 -8.49
C ARG A 189 4.51 18.15 -9.90
N TYR A 190 4.30 16.92 -10.36
CA TYR A 190 3.54 16.62 -11.58
C TYR A 190 2.27 15.83 -11.25
N GLU A 191 1.14 16.30 -11.75
CA GLU A 191 -0.15 15.62 -11.65
C GLU A 191 -0.52 15.01 -13.00
N MET A 192 -0.82 13.71 -13.00
CA MET A 192 -1.38 13.04 -14.18
C MET A 192 -2.81 13.52 -14.40
N LEU A 193 -3.06 14.09 -15.59
CA LEU A 193 -4.38 14.52 -16.01
C LEU A 193 -5.10 13.45 -16.83
N ASP A 194 -4.36 12.68 -17.63
CA ASP A 194 -4.95 11.68 -18.51
C ASP A 194 -3.97 10.56 -18.88
N VAL A 195 -4.49 9.40 -19.26
CA VAL A 195 -3.74 8.31 -19.90
C VAL A 195 -3.96 8.35 -21.41
N VAL A 196 -2.88 8.22 -22.17
CA VAL A 196 -2.92 8.19 -23.64
C VAL A 196 -3.08 6.74 -24.10
N ILE A 197 -4.19 6.45 -24.76
CA ILE A 197 -4.48 5.13 -25.35
C ILE A 197 -4.31 5.20 -26.87
N ILE A 198 -3.53 4.30 -27.43
CA ILE A 198 -3.36 4.12 -28.88
C ILE A 198 -3.52 2.63 -29.17
N GLU A 199 -4.42 2.28 -30.10
CA GLU A 199 -4.71 0.88 -30.48
C GLU A 199 -5.04 -0.01 -29.26
N GLY A 200 -5.82 0.52 -28.31
CA GLY A 200 -6.20 -0.18 -27.09
C GLY A 200 -5.06 -0.41 -26.07
N ARG A 201 -3.89 0.23 -26.27
CA ARG A 201 -2.74 0.14 -25.35
C ARG A 201 -2.43 1.50 -24.73
N ALA A 202 -2.10 1.50 -23.44
CA ALA A 202 -1.57 2.69 -22.78
C ALA A 202 -0.16 3.00 -23.32
N ARG A 203 0.01 4.15 -23.97
CA ARG A 203 1.24 4.60 -24.64
C ARG A 203 1.84 5.87 -24.06
N GLY A 204 1.26 6.38 -22.98
CA GLY A 204 1.74 7.62 -22.38
C GLY A 204 0.78 8.20 -21.37
N ILE A 205 1.15 9.36 -20.85
CA ILE A 205 0.31 10.19 -19.99
C ILE A 205 0.34 11.65 -20.44
N ILE A 206 -0.72 12.37 -20.10
CA ILE A 206 -0.72 13.83 -20.06
C ILE A 206 -0.55 14.24 -18.60
N ALA A 207 0.42 15.10 -18.30
CA ALA A 207 0.68 15.55 -16.95
C ALA A 207 0.88 17.07 -16.87
N ARG A 208 0.45 17.65 -15.76
CA ARG A 208 0.56 19.07 -15.44
C ARG A 208 1.66 19.30 -14.42
N ASN A 209 2.59 20.18 -14.72
CA ASN A 209 3.52 20.72 -13.74
C ASN A 209 2.76 21.64 -12.77
N LEU A 210 2.74 21.29 -11.48
CA LEU A 210 1.99 22.00 -10.45
C LEU A 210 2.65 23.32 -10.01
N VAL A 211 3.90 23.58 -10.43
CA VAL A 211 4.58 24.85 -10.20
C VAL A 211 4.31 25.83 -11.34
N THR A 212 4.47 25.39 -12.58
CA THR A 212 4.37 26.28 -13.75
C THR A 212 3.01 26.27 -14.43
N GLY A 213 2.15 25.30 -14.11
CA GLY A 213 0.86 25.08 -14.79
C GLY A 213 0.98 24.45 -16.17
N LYS A 214 2.19 24.26 -16.71
CA LYS A 214 2.40 23.71 -18.06
C LYS A 214 1.88 22.28 -18.15
N ILE A 215 1.13 22.01 -19.21
CA ILE A 215 0.64 20.67 -19.56
C ILE A 215 1.58 20.05 -20.59
N GLU A 216 2.05 18.85 -20.33
CA GLU A 216 3.05 18.16 -21.14
C GLU A 216 2.63 16.71 -21.43
N ARG A 217 3.18 16.18 -22.52
CA ARG A 217 2.91 14.83 -23.01
C ARG A 217 4.14 13.97 -22.76
N PHE A 218 3.94 12.79 -22.19
CA PHE A 218 5.02 11.85 -21.93
C PHE A 218 4.70 10.51 -22.58
N PHE A 219 5.64 10.02 -23.39
CA PHE A 219 5.55 8.72 -24.04
C PHE A 219 6.09 7.60 -23.14
N GLY A 220 5.49 6.42 -23.23
CA GLY A 220 6.00 5.21 -22.60
C GLY A 220 5.50 3.95 -23.31
N HIS A 221 6.34 2.93 -23.37
CA HIS A 221 5.97 1.60 -23.88
C HIS A 221 5.03 0.87 -22.92
N ALA A 222 5.08 1.22 -21.62
CA ALA A 222 4.18 0.77 -20.59
C ALA A 222 3.93 1.89 -19.57
N VAL A 223 2.76 1.87 -18.94
CA VAL A 223 2.36 2.80 -17.86
C VAL A 223 1.98 1.99 -16.63
N VAL A 224 2.63 2.27 -15.49
CA VAL A 224 2.37 1.67 -14.19
C VAL A 224 1.76 2.72 -13.27
N ILE A 225 0.63 2.40 -12.64
CA ILE A 225 -0.12 3.33 -11.80
C ILE A 225 -0.05 2.86 -10.35
N GLY A 226 0.58 3.67 -9.51
CA GLY A 226 0.79 3.44 -8.07
C GLY A 226 0.40 4.68 -7.26
N THR A 227 -0.76 5.28 -7.57
CA THR A 227 -1.17 6.62 -7.10
C THR A 227 -1.83 6.65 -5.72
N GLY A 228 -1.97 5.51 -5.05
CA GLY A 228 -2.62 5.42 -3.75
C GLY A 228 -4.15 5.33 -3.84
N GLY A 229 -4.81 5.55 -2.69
CA GLY A 229 -6.27 5.40 -2.55
C GLY A 229 -7.06 6.68 -2.84
N TYR A 230 -8.36 6.60 -2.59
CA TYR A 230 -9.36 7.65 -2.85
C TYR A 230 -10.06 8.15 -1.57
N GLY A 231 -9.51 7.89 -0.37
CA GLY A 231 -10.25 8.14 0.88
C GLY A 231 -10.60 9.61 1.17
N ASN A 232 -10.10 10.58 0.40
CA ASN A 232 -10.55 11.98 0.48
C ASN A 232 -11.96 12.20 -0.12
N THR A 233 -12.60 11.15 -0.66
CA THR A 233 -14.03 11.17 -0.95
C THR A 233 -14.88 11.22 0.33
N TYR A 234 -14.31 10.88 1.48
CA TYR A 234 -14.95 10.97 2.79
C TYR A 234 -14.43 12.21 3.53
N PHE A 235 -15.32 12.91 4.24
CA PHE A 235 -14.96 14.11 4.99
C PHE A 235 -13.96 13.81 6.10
N LEU A 236 -14.18 12.75 6.88
CA LEU A 236 -13.26 12.29 7.92
C LEU A 236 -12.43 11.12 7.39
N SER A 237 -11.11 11.29 7.32
CA SER A 237 -10.20 10.28 6.77
C SER A 237 -8.83 10.32 7.42
N THR A 238 -8.21 9.15 7.63
CA THR A 238 -6.80 9.07 8.06
C THR A 238 -5.82 9.28 6.90
N ASN A 239 -6.33 9.33 5.66
CA ASN A 239 -5.50 9.47 4.47
C ASN A 239 -4.88 10.86 4.36
N ALA A 240 -3.72 10.94 3.72
CA ALA A 240 -3.14 12.23 3.37
C ALA A 240 -3.97 12.93 2.28
N MET A 241 -4.00 14.26 2.27
CA MET A 241 -4.74 15.09 1.28
C MET A 241 -4.37 14.81 -0.19
N GLY A 242 -3.22 14.18 -0.45
CA GLY A 242 -2.86 13.71 -1.80
C GLY A 242 -3.56 12.42 -2.26
N SER A 243 -4.30 11.73 -1.38
CA SER A 243 -5.00 10.46 -1.66
C SER A 243 -6.38 10.72 -2.26
N ASN A 244 -6.38 11.40 -3.41
CA ASN A 244 -7.58 11.99 -4.02
C ASN A 244 -8.25 11.12 -5.11
N GLY A 245 -7.66 9.97 -5.47
CA GLY A 245 -8.21 9.06 -6.48
C GLY A 245 -8.29 9.63 -7.91
N SER A 246 -7.76 10.83 -8.19
CA SER A 246 -7.97 11.52 -9.47
C SER A 246 -7.47 10.69 -10.66
N ALA A 247 -6.25 10.16 -10.58
CA ALA A 247 -5.66 9.34 -11.64
C ALA A 247 -6.49 8.07 -11.92
N ALA A 248 -6.96 7.37 -10.87
CA ALA A 248 -7.79 6.18 -11.02
C ALA A 248 -9.09 6.50 -11.77
N MET A 249 -9.71 7.64 -11.46
CA MET A 249 -10.93 8.10 -12.13
C MET A 249 -10.67 8.44 -13.61
N GLN A 250 -9.54 9.08 -13.94
CA GLN A 250 -9.20 9.37 -15.33
C GLN A 250 -8.99 8.09 -16.15
N ILE A 251 -8.31 7.12 -15.57
CA ILE A 251 -8.08 5.82 -16.22
C ILE A 251 -9.40 5.05 -16.40
N TYR A 252 -10.30 5.09 -15.40
CA TYR A 252 -11.65 4.52 -15.52
C TYR A 252 -12.43 5.17 -16.67
N ARG A 253 -12.40 6.50 -16.77
CA ARG A 253 -13.04 7.25 -17.87
C ARG A 253 -12.47 6.90 -19.26
N LYS A 254 -11.26 6.34 -19.33
CA LYS A 254 -10.63 5.83 -20.55
C LYS A 254 -10.92 4.35 -20.84
N GLY A 255 -11.86 3.75 -20.13
CA GLY A 255 -12.36 2.40 -20.39
C GLY A 255 -11.70 1.29 -19.56
N ALA A 256 -10.87 1.63 -18.58
CA ALA A 256 -10.42 0.64 -17.61
C ALA A 256 -11.56 0.26 -16.65
N TYR A 257 -11.59 -0.98 -16.17
CA TYR A 257 -12.54 -1.39 -15.14
C TYR A 257 -12.12 -0.86 -13.75
N PHE A 258 -13.09 -0.40 -12.97
CA PHE A 258 -12.89 0.02 -11.58
C PHE A 258 -13.65 -0.92 -10.64
N ALA A 259 -12.93 -1.87 -10.05
CA ALA A 259 -13.52 -2.92 -9.23
C ALA A 259 -13.73 -2.47 -7.78
N ASN A 260 -14.89 -2.83 -7.21
CA ASN A 260 -15.26 -2.67 -5.81
C ASN A 260 -15.01 -1.26 -5.21
N PRO A 261 -15.43 -0.16 -5.88
CA PRO A 261 -15.23 1.19 -5.36
C PRO A 261 -16.02 1.48 -4.07
N CYS A 262 -17.02 0.65 -3.76
CA CYS A 262 -17.78 0.75 -2.52
C CYS A 262 -17.12 0.06 -1.32
N TYR A 263 -16.05 -0.72 -1.52
CA TYR A 263 -15.38 -1.44 -0.43
C TYR A 263 -14.37 -0.52 0.26
N ALA A 264 -14.88 0.38 1.09
CA ALA A 264 -14.08 1.26 1.93
C ALA A 264 -13.88 0.65 3.34
N GLN A 265 -12.63 0.57 3.79
CA GLN A 265 -12.31 0.11 5.14
C GLN A 265 -12.33 1.30 6.12
N ILE A 266 -13.04 1.14 7.23
CA ILE A 266 -13.05 2.09 8.35
C ILE A 266 -12.11 1.55 9.42
N HIS A 267 -11.10 2.33 9.80
CA HIS A 267 -10.25 1.97 10.92
C HIS A 267 -10.97 2.29 12.24
N PRO A 268 -10.99 1.38 13.23
CA PRO A 268 -11.77 1.57 14.46
C PRO A 268 -11.28 2.71 15.35
N THR A 269 -9.98 3.03 15.32
CA THR A 269 -9.37 4.00 16.24
C THR A 269 -8.60 5.11 15.51
N CYS A 270 -8.93 6.36 15.83
CA CYS A 270 -8.21 7.57 15.43
C CYS A 270 -8.32 8.62 16.53
N ILE A 271 -7.44 9.62 16.53
CA ILE A 271 -7.55 10.75 17.46
C ILE A 271 -8.86 11.48 17.16
N PRO A 272 -9.70 11.79 18.17
CA PRO A 272 -10.96 12.51 17.99
C PRO A 272 -10.78 13.82 17.21
N VAL A 273 -11.83 14.17 16.47
CA VAL A 273 -11.91 15.42 15.71
C VAL A 273 -11.82 16.60 16.67
N HIS A 274 -11.03 17.61 16.31
CA HIS A 274 -10.98 18.90 16.97
C HIS A 274 -11.49 19.99 16.03
N GLY A 275 -12.72 20.43 16.26
CA GLY A 275 -13.40 21.48 15.49
C GLY A 275 -13.91 21.02 14.11
N ASP A 276 -14.69 21.90 13.46
CA ASP A 276 -15.50 21.52 12.29
C ASP A 276 -14.75 21.57 10.95
N ILE A 277 -13.53 22.10 10.94
CA ILE A 277 -12.70 22.24 9.73
C ILE A 277 -11.71 21.09 9.54
N GLN A 278 -11.62 20.17 10.51
CA GLN A 278 -10.66 19.06 10.47
C GLN A 278 -11.24 17.87 9.68
N SER A 279 -10.69 17.63 8.49
CA SER A 279 -11.02 16.46 7.66
C SER A 279 -10.00 15.31 7.80
N LYS A 280 -8.73 15.65 8.05
CA LYS A 280 -7.66 14.67 8.22
C LYS A 280 -7.52 14.25 9.69
N LEU A 281 -7.64 12.95 9.93
CA LEU A 281 -7.49 12.33 11.24
C LEU A 281 -6.12 11.68 11.41
N THR A 282 -5.64 11.67 12.66
CA THR A 282 -4.43 10.96 13.03
C THR A 282 -4.79 9.53 13.43
N LEU A 283 -4.26 8.56 12.71
CA LEU A 283 -4.43 7.14 13.03
C LEU A 283 -3.80 6.81 14.39
N MET A 284 -4.54 6.07 15.22
CA MET A 284 -3.99 5.39 16.39
C MET A 284 -3.83 3.91 16.03
N SER A 285 -2.58 3.43 16.00
CA SER A 285 -2.22 2.07 15.56
C SER A 285 -3.07 1.01 16.25
N GLU A 286 -3.58 0.06 15.48
CA GLU A 286 -4.24 -1.15 15.98
C GLU A 286 -3.37 -1.93 16.98
N SER A 287 -2.04 -1.83 16.90
CA SER A 287 -1.16 -2.48 17.88
C SER A 287 -1.44 -2.03 19.33
N LEU A 288 -1.96 -0.81 19.53
CA LEU A 288 -2.35 -0.33 20.86
C LEU A 288 -3.48 -1.14 21.48
N ARG A 289 -4.36 -1.74 20.66
CA ARG A 289 -5.42 -2.64 21.13
C ARG A 289 -4.86 -3.94 21.68
N LYS A 290 -3.69 -4.40 21.21
CA LYS A 290 -3.10 -5.63 21.75
C LYS A 290 -2.55 -5.41 23.16
N ASP A 291 -1.93 -4.25 23.40
CA ASP A 291 -1.23 -3.95 24.64
C ASP A 291 -2.14 -3.28 25.70
N GLY A 292 -3.34 -2.82 25.32
CA GLY A 292 -4.31 -2.17 26.21
C GLY A 292 -5.76 -2.57 25.92
N ARG A 293 -6.62 -2.55 26.94
CA ARG A 293 -8.06 -2.81 26.79
C ARG A 293 -8.76 -1.58 26.22
N ILE A 294 -9.34 -1.69 25.03
CA ILE A 294 -10.19 -0.64 24.44
C ILE A 294 -11.65 -1.08 24.54
N TRP A 295 -12.53 -0.14 24.86
CA TRP A 295 -13.96 -0.36 24.97
C TRP A 295 -14.74 0.85 24.48
N VAL A 296 -16.02 0.63 24.16
CA VAL A 296 -17.00 1.71 24.00
C VAL A 296 -18.19 1.47 24.93
N PRO A 297 -18.97 2.51 25.29
CA PRO A 297 -20.18 2.30 26.09
C PRO A 297 -21.18 1.42 25.34
N LYS A 298 -21.75 0.41 26.01
CA LYS A 298 -22.86 -0.41 25.46
C LYS A 298 -24.11 0.42 25.20
N LYS A 299 -24.33 1.45 26.02
CA LYS A 299 -25.51 2.32 25.98
C LYS A 299 -25.21 3.60 25.22
N LEU A 300 -26.08 3.97 24.28
CA LEU A 300 -25.97 5.22 23.53
C LEU A 300 -25.98 6.46 24.43
N GLU A 301 -26.73 6.40 25.52
CA GLU A 301 -26.84 7.48 26.51
C GLU A 301 -25.49 7.79 27.17
N ASP A 302 -24.73 6.76 27.52
CA ASP A 302 -23.39 6.90 28.09
C ASP A 302 -22.39 7.43 27.05
N ALA A 303 -22.48 6.98 25.80
CA ALA A 303 -21.67 7.52 24.72
C ALA A 303 -21.91 9.02 24.51
N LYS A 304 -23.18 9.46 24.49
CA LYS A 304 -23.54 10.88 24.41
C LYS A 304 -23.07 11.66 25.64
N ALA A 305 -23.27 11.12 26.85
CA ALA A 305 -22.85 11.77 28.08
C ALA A 305 -21.32 11.98 28.14
N ILE A 306 -20.52 11.03 27.64
CA ILE A 306 -19.06 11.19 27.53
C ILE A 306 -18.71 12.24 26.48
N GLN A 307 -19.35 12.22 25.31
CA GLN A 307 -19.10 13.19 24.23
C GLN A 307 -19.42 14.64 24.66
N GLU A 308 -20.44 14.82 25.49
CA GLU A 308 -20.85 16.11 26.04
C GLU A 308 -20.05 16.51 27.29
N GLY A 309 -19.11 15.68 27.75
CA GLY A 309 -18.30 15.94 28.95
C GLY A 309 -19.06 15.82 30.28
N ARG A 310 -20.28 15.26 30.28
CA ARG A 310 -21.08 15.01 31.49
C ARG A 310 -20.63 13.78 32.28
N LYS A 311 -19.98 12.84 31.60
CA LYS A 311 -19.31 11.67 32.20
C LYS A 311 -17.90 11.55 31.66
N THR A 312 -17.02 10.93 32.43
CA THR A 312 -15.70 10.49 32.02
C THR A 312 -15.73 8.98 31.73
N ALA A 313 -14.68 8.47 31.08
CA ALA A 313 -14.54 7.05 30.82
C ALA A 313 -14.55 6.20 32.13
N ASN A 314 -14.04 6.77 33.23
CA ASN A 314 -13.99 6.07 34.52
C ASN A 314 -15.36 5.92 35.19
N ASP A 315 -16.35 6.72 34.77
CA ASP A 315 -17.71 6.70 35.33
C ASP A 315 -18.59 5.59 34.74
N ILE A 316 -18.12 4.90 33.69
CA ILE A 316 -18.82 3.76 33.10
C ILE A 316 -18.34 2.48 33.78
N PRO A 317 -19.20 1.70 34.44
CA PRO A 317 -18.81 0.45 35.08
C PRO A 317 -18.50 -0.63 34.04
N ASP A 318 -17.64 -1.60 34.37
CA ASP A 318 -17.10 -2.58 33.41
C ASP A 318 -18.20 -3.40 32.71
N GLU A 319 -19.31 -3.70 33.37
CA GLU A 319 -20.46 -4.39 32.80
C GLU A 319 -21.15 -3.62 31.67
N ASP A 320 -21.05 -2.28 31.68
CA ASP A 320 -21.61 -1.38 30.67
C ASP A 320 -20.58 -1.03 29.58
N ARG A 321 -19.37 -1.60 29.65
CA ARG A 321 -18.33 -1.46 28.63
C ARG A 321 -18.40 -2.62 27.64
N ASP A 322 -18.42 -2.28 26.35
CA ASP A 322 -18.24 -3.24 25.26
C ASP A 322 -16.77 -3.25 24.85
N PHE A 323 -16.03 -4.26 25.28
CA PHE A 323 -14.60 -4.40 24.98
C PHE A 323 -14.43 -4.99 23.58
N TYR A 324 -13.70 -4.28 22.71
CA TYR A 324 -13.42 -4.77 21.35
C TYR A 324 -12.00 -5.30 21.22
N LEU A 325 -11.88 -6.64 21.17
CA LEU A 325 -10.78 -7.42 20.60
C LEU A 325 -11.30 -8.78 20.13
#